data_AF-A0A2E7Q6I6-F1
#
_entry.id   AF-A0A2E7Q6I6-F1
#
_cell.length_a   1.000
_cell.length_b   1.000
_cell.length_c   1.000
_cell.angle_alpha   90.00
_cell.angle_beta   90.00
_cell.angle_gamma   90.00
#
_symmetry.space_group_name_H-M   'P 1'
#
loop_
_entity.id
_entity.type
_entity.pdbx_description
1 polymer ?
#
loop_
_entity_poly.entity_id
_entity_poly.type
_entity_poly.pdbx_seq_one_letter_code
_entity_poly.pdbx_strand_id
1 'polypeptide(L)' 'DRLEEAGFTTRMRDRRDRRIVNIELTPRGAELEQQAANIQLAVVCETQMQEGALNSLRSELQALTEKLETEGETTD' A
#
# COMPACT_ATOMS: atom_id res chain seq x y z
N ASP A 1 14.36 3.81 -2.60
CA ASP A 1 15.42 3.69 -3.63
C ASP A 1 15.20 2.44 -4.44
N ARG A 2 15.03 1.28 -3.78
CA ARG A 2 14.68 -0.01 -4.43
C ARG A 2 13.60 0.05 -5.52
N LEU A 3 12.49 0.76 -5.32
CA LEU A 3 11.41 0.87 -6.32
C LEU A 3 11.78 1.74 -7.53
N GLU A 4 12.64 2.74 -7.33
CA GLU A 4 13.17 3.58 -8.40
C GLU A 4 14.27 2.86 -9.17
N GLU A 5 15.17 2.16 -8.46
CA GLU A 5 16.19 1.28 -9.06
C GLU A 5 15.58 0.15 -9.88
N ALA A 6 14.46 -0.42 -9.42
CA ALA A 6 13.69 -1.42 -10.16
C ALA A 6 12.86 -0.84 -11.32
N GLY A 7 12.86 0.50 -11.48
CA GLY A 7 12.21 1.20 -12.58
C GLY A 7 10.69 1.26 -12.47
N PHE A 8 10.11 1.16 -11.27
CA PHE A 8 8.67 1.24 -11.06
C PHE A 8 8.22 2.65 -10.70
N THR A 9 9.05 3.43 -10.03
CA THR A 9 8.77 4.81 -9.63
C THR A 9 9.81 5.78 -10.14
N THR A 10 9.44 7.04 -10.35
CA THR A 10 10.38 8.16 -10.50
C THR A 10 10.26 9.10 -9.31
N ARG A 11 11.35 9.80 -9.01
CA ARG A 11 11.37 10.85 -8.00
C ARG A 11 11.67 12.20 -8.60
N MET A 12 10.90 13.21 -8.20
CA MET A 12 11.11 14.58 -8.61
C MET A 12 10.97 15.51 -7.42
N ARG A 13 11.94 16.41 -7.23
CA ARG A 13 11.81 17.49 -6.23
C ARG A 13 10.77 18.50 -6.69
N ASP A 14 9.90 18.90 -5.78
CA ASP A 14 8.87 19.88 -6.10
C ASP A 14 9.52 21.23 -6.47
N ARG A 15 8.92 21.92 -7.45
CA ARG A 15 9.45 23.17 -7.98
C ARG A 15 9.19 24.36 -7.07
N ARG A 16 8.14 24.31 -6.26
CA ARG A 16 7.72 25.37 -5.33
C ARG A 16 8.42 25.21 -3.98
N ASP A 17 8.65 23.97 -3.54
CA ASP A 17 9.44 23.67 -2.33
C ASP A 17 10.36 22.45 -2.55
N ARG A 18 11.66 22.68 -2.68
CA ARG A 18 12.66 21.63 -2.96
C ARG A 18 12.84 20.61 -1.84
N ARG A 19 12.28 20.87 -0.65
CA ARG A 19 12.24 19.92 0.46
C ARG A 19 11.24 18.80 0.21
N ILE A 20 10.23 19.05 -0.63
CA ILE A 20 9.23 18.06 -1.04
C ILE A 20 9.79 17.22 -2.18
N VAL A 21 9.60 15.90 -2.08
CA VAL A 21 9.92 14.94 -3.14
C VAL A 21 8.62 14.25 -3.52
N ASN A 22 8.20 14.44 -4.77
CA ASN A 22 7.07 13.76 -5.34
C ASN A 22 7.54 12.42 -5.91
N ILE A 23 6.79 11.37 -5.63
CA ILE A 23 7.00 10.02 -6.15
C ILE A 23 5.88 9.73 -7.14
N GLU A 24 6.24 9.40 -8.37
CA GLU A 24 5.27 9.07 -9.42
C GLU A 24 5.50 7.65 -9.93
N LEU A 25 4.43 6.98 -10.37
CA LEU A 25 4.55 5.70 -11.06
C LEU A 25 5.12 5.93 -12.46
N THR A 26 6.04 5.06 -12.86
CA THR A 26 6.39 4.89 -14.27
C THR A 26 5.29 4.11 -14.99
N PRO A 27 5.25 4.10 -16.35
CA PRO A 27 4.35 3.21 -17.08
C PRO A 27 4.50 1.73 -16.67
N ARG A 28 5.74 1.25 -16.50
CA ARG A 28 6.05 -0.09 -16.00
C ARG A 28 5.50 -0.33 -14.59
N GLY A 29 5.58 0.67 -13.72
CA GLY A 29 5.03 0.63 -12.37
C GLY A 29 3.50 0.56 -12.36
N ALA A 30 2.85 1.28 -13.27
CA ALA A 30 1.40 1.21 -13.44
C ALA A 30 0.94 -0.16 -13.98
N GLU A 31 1.68 -0.73 -14.94
CA GLU A 31 1.38 -2.06 -15.50
C GLU A 31 1.46 -3.20 -14.47
N LEU A 32 2.21 -3.02 -13.37
CA LEU A 32 2.26 -4.00 -12.29
C LEU A 32 0.93 -4.16 -11.54
N GLU A 33 0.06 -3.15 -11.56
CA GLU A 33 -1.21 -3.19 -10.84
C GLU A 33 -2.03 -4.42 -11.23
N GLN A 34 -2.13 -4.70 -12.53
CA GLN A 34 -2.84 -5.86 -13.07
C GLN A 34 -2.22 -7.18 -12.61
N GLN A 35 -0.89 -7.26 -12.54
CA GLN A 35 -0.19 -8.46 -12.09
C GLN A 35 -0.42 -8.69 -10.59
N ALA A 36 -0.40 -7.62 -9.80
CA ALA A 36 -0.65 -7.66 -8.36
C ALA A 36 -2.10 -8.05 -8.04
N ALA A 37 -3.08 -7.59 -8.83
CA ALA A 37 -4.48 -7.96 -8.64
C ALA A 37 -4.69 -9.49 -8.69
N ASN A 38 -4.00 -10.17 -9.60
CA ASN A 38 -4.07 -11.63 -9.70
C ASN A 38 -3.53 -12.35 -8.45
N ILE A 39 -2.54 -11.76 -7.77
CA ILE A 39 -1.98 -12.33 -6.53
C ILE A 39 -3.00 -12.25 -5.39
N GLN A 40 -3.85 -11.22 -5.35
CA GLN A 40 -4.86 -11.09 -4.31
C GLN A 40 -5.83 -12.28 -4.33
N LEU A 41 -6.20 -12.77 -5.52
CA LEU A 41 -7.03 -13.96 -5.68
C LEU A 41 -6.34 -15.21 -5.09
N ALA A 42 -5.05 -15.37 -5.35
CA ALA A 42 -4.28 -16.48 -4.78
C ALA A 42 -4.26 -16.43 -3.25
N VAL A 43 -4.06 -15.25 -2.66
CA VAL A 43 -4.11 -15.08 -1.19
C VAL A 43 -5.47 -15.51 -0.63
N VAL A 44 -6.57 -15.11 -1.26
CA VAL A 44 -7.92 -15.55 -0.85
C VAL A 44 -8.02 -17.07 -0.87
N CYS A 45 -7.59 -17.73 -1.96
CA CYS A 45 -7.62 -19.18 -2.07
C CYS A 45 -6.77 -19.88 -0.99
N GLU A 46 -5.56 -19.41 -0.76
CA GLU A 46 -4.62 -20.03 0.18
C GLU A 46 -5.02 -19.84 1.65
N THR A 47 -5.79 -18.80 1.98
CA THR A 47 -6.31 -18.63 3.35
C THR A 47 -7.36 -19.69 3.72
N GLN A 48 -7.97 -20.35 2.72
CA GLN A 48 -9.05 -21.33 2.90
C GLN A 48 -10.25 -20.81 3.72
N MET A 49 -10.41 -19.49 3.79
CA MET A 49 -11.49 -18.84 4.51
C MET A 49 -12.72 -18.68 3.61
N GLN A 50 -13.91 -18.69 4.20
CA GLN A 50 -15.10 -18.21 3.50
C GLN A 50 -14.95 -16.72 3.18
N GLU A 51 -15.45 -16.28 2.03
CA GLU A 51 -15.26 -14.91 1.52
C GLU A 51 -15.65 -13.83 2.55
N GLY A 52 -16.75 -14.04 3.28
CA GLY A 52 -17.19 -13.12 4.33
C GLY A 52 -16.24 -13.06 5.53
N ALA A 53 -15.64 -14.20 5.92
CA ALA A 53 -14.78 -14.28 7.10
C ALA A 53 -13.44 -13.55 6.89
N LEU A 54 -12.85 -13.65 5.69
CA LEU A 54 -11.61 -12.95 5.37
C LEU A 54 -11.81 -11.43 5.33
N ASN A 55 -12.95 -10.98 4.78
CA ASN A 55 -13.31 -9.57 4.78
C ASN A 55 -13.53 -9.03 6.19
N SER A 56 -14.20 -9.77 7.07
CA SER A 56 -14.36 -9.40 8.48
C SER A 56 -13.02 -9.25 9.19
N LEU A 57 -12.13 -10.24 9.05
CA LEU A 57 -10.80 -10.20 9.65
C LEU A 57 -9.99 -9.00 9.17
N ARG A 58 -10.02 -8.69 7.86
CA ARG A 58 -9.36 -7.50 7.32
C ARG A 58 -9.87 -6.22 8.00
N SER A 59 -11.20 -6.06 8.10
CA SER A 59 -11.80 -4.88 8.72
C SER A 59 -11.43 -4.75 10.20
N GLU A 60 -11.38 -5.86 10.94
CA GLU A 60 -10.96 -5.87 12.34
C GLU A 60 -9.49 -5.45 12.52
N LEU A 61 -8.59 -5.93 11.65
CA LEU A 61 -7.18 -5.54 11.66
C LEU A 61 -6.99 -4.05 11.30
N GLN A 62 -7.77 -3.54 10.35
CA GLN A 62 -7.77 -2.11 10.00
C GLN A 62 -8.21 -1.26 11.19
N ALA A 63 -9.34 -1.60 11.82
CA ALA A 63 -9.84 -0.88 13.00
C ALA A 63 -8.86 -0.93 14.18
N LEU A 64 -8.14 -2.05 14.36
CA LEU A 64 -7.08 -2.14 15.37
C LEU A 64 -5.92 -1.21 15.04
N THR A 65 -5.46 -1.18 13.79
CA THR A 65 -4.36 -0.32 13.33
C THR A 65 -4.70 1.16 13.54
N GLU A 66 -5.90 1.58 13.14
CA GLU A 66 -6.38 2.95 13.33
C GLU A 66 -6.37 3.37 14.81
N LYS A 67 -6.82 2.49 15.72
CA LYS A 67 -6.79 2.78 17.17
C LYS A 67 -5.36 2.99 17.68
N LEU A 68 -4.43 2.14 17.25
CA LEU A 68 -3.03 2.23 17.67
C LEU A 68 -2.35 3.51 17.15
N GLU A 69 -2.69 3.94 15.94
CA GLU A 69 -2.20 5.22 15.37
C GLU A 69 -2.77 6.42 16.12
N THR A 70 -4.08 6.40 16.43
CA THR A 70 -4.76 7.51 17.12
C THR A 70 -4.30 7.67 18.58
N GLU A 71 -4.01 6.58 19.28
CA GLU A 71 -3.52 6.61 20.67
C GLU A 71 -2.05 7.05 20.78
N GLY A 72 -1.28 6.95 19.69
CA GLY A 72 0.10 7.45 19.61
C GLY A 72 0.20 8.98 19.51
N GLU A 73 -0.89 9.67 19.16
CA GLU A 73 -0.93 11.13 18.97
C GLU A 73 -1.32 11.91 20.23
N THR A 74 -1.86 11.27 21.27
CA THR A 74 -2.29 11.90 22.53
C THR A 74 -1.26 11.84 23.66
N THR A 75 -0.04 11.38 23.38
CA THR A 75 1.07 11.40 24.36
C THR A 75 2.21 12.28 23.84
N ASP A 76 2.00 13.60 23.81
CA ASP A 76 3.05 14.63 23.83
C ASP A 76 2.57 15.83 24.66
#